data_AF-A0A842FM07-F1
#
_entry.id   AF-A0A842FM07-F1
#
_cell.length_a   1.000
_cell.length_b   1.000
_cell.length_c   1.000
_cell.angle_alpha   90.00
_cell.angle_beta   90.00
_cell.angle_gamma   90.00
#
_symmetry.space_group_name_H-M   'P 1'
#
loop_
_entity.id
_entity.type
_entity.pdbx_description
1 polymer ?
#
loop_
_entity_poly.entity_id
_entity_poly.type
_entity_poly.pdbx_seq_one_letter_code
_entity_poly.pdbx_strand_id
1 'polypeptide(L)'
;MKATNTSQRLKELMNERGLKQVDILKKSLPYQKEFEIKMSKSTLSQYVTGVQSPDQDRIFLLSKTLGVSEPWLMGYDVPRERIPDEERNDNQKKTYSASTKEIADYIEENPDFAESIR
;
A
#
# COMPACT_ATOMS: atom_id res chain seq x y z
N MET A 1 -12.82 8.20 -1.63
CA MET A 1 -12.61 8.88 -2.92
C MET A 1 -11.10 9.01 -3.15
N LYS A 2 -10.59 8.96 -4.39
CA LYS A 2 -9.18 9.30 -4.64
C LYS A 2 -9.04 10.82 -4.60
N ALA A 3 -8.23 11.33 -3.69
CA ALA A 3 -7.98 12.76 -3.56
C ALA A 3 -6.94 13.25 -4.58
N THR A 4 -5.99 12.39 -4.98
CA THR A 4 -4.88 12.71 -5.87
C THR A 4 -4.44 11.48 -6.68
N ASN A 5 -3.29 11.55 -7.35
CA ASN A 5 -2.61 10.42 -8.00
C ASN A 5 -1.16 10.25 -7.51
N THR A 6 -0.54 9.14 -7.90
CA THR A 6 0.83 8.77 -7.49
C THR A 6 1.88 9.80 -7.90
N SER A 7 1.77 10.38 -9.10
CA SER A 7 2.71 11.43 -9.54
C SER A 7 2.68 12.64 -8.60
N GLN A 8 1.48 13.09 -8.20
CA GLN A 8 1.33 14.20 -7.26
C GLN A 8 1.90 13.86 -5.88
N ARG A 9 1.62 12.67 -5.35
CA ARG A 9 2.16 12.21 -4.05
C ARG A 9 3.68 12.10 -4.05
N LEU A 10 4.27 11.63 -5.14
CA LEU A 10 5.73 11.60 -5.30
C LEU A 10 6.32 13.02 -5.31
N LYS A 11 5.71 13.96 -6.04
CA LYS A 11 6.14 15.37 -6.05
C LYS A 11 6.00 16.03 -4.68
N GLU A 12 4.89 15.77 -3.99
CA GLU A 12 4.62 16.22 -2.62
C GLU A 12 5.77 15.77 -1.69
N LEU A 13 6.08 14.47 -1.67
CA LEU A 13 7.17 13.94 -0.85
C LEU A 13 8.55 14.48 -1.24
N MET A 14 8.81 14.66 -2.53
CA MET A 14 10.06 15.26 -3.01
C MET A 14 10.23 16.69 -2.50
N ASN A 15 9.18 17.50 -2.55
CA ASN A 15 9.20 18.88 -2.09
C ASN A 15 9.29 18.97 -0.56
N GLU A 16 8.46 18.22 0.16
CA GLU A 16 8.43 18.21 1.64
C GLU A 16 9.77 17.80 2.25
N ARG A 17 10.45 16.82 1.63
CA ARG A 17 11.68 16.22 2.17
C ARG A 17 12.95 16.69 1.44
N GLY A 18 12.84 17.61 0.48
CA GLY A 18 13.96 18.09 -0.32
C GLY A 18 14.67 17.00 -1.13
N LEU A 19 13.94 15.96 -1.56
CA LEU A 19 14.51 14.80 -2.26
C LEU A 19 14.49 14.99 -3.78
N LYS A 20 15.59 14.65 -4.45
CA LYS A 20 15.61 14.48 -5.90
C LYS A 20 15.23 13.05 -6.27
N GLN A 21 14.82 12.83 -7.53
CA GLN A 21 14.53 11.48 -8.03
C GLN A 21 15.72 10.52 -7.84
N VAL A 22 16.95 11.02 -8.00
CA VAL A 22 18.17 10.23 -7.77
C VAL A 22 18.33 9.81 -6.31
N ASP A 23 17.85 10.61 -5.36
CA ASP A 23 17.93 10.30 -3.93
C ASP A 23 16.92 9.21 -3.55
N ILE A 24 15.70 9.30 -4.09
CA ILE A 24 14.68 8.24 -3.96
C ILE A 24 15.20 6.94 -4.57
N LEU A 25 15.78 6.99 -5.77
CA LEU A 25 16.35 5.81 -6.42
C LEU A 25 17.44 5.17 -5.55
N LYS A 26 18.40 5.96 -5.04
CA LYS A 26 19.46 5.47 -4.14
C LYS A 26 18.89 4.84 -2.87
N LYS A 27 17.93 5.50 -2.22
CA LYS A 27 17.24 4.97 -1.03
C LYS A 27 16.50 3.67 -1.30
N SER A 28 16.00 3.47 -2.52
CA SER A 28 15.29 2.24 -2.90
C SER A 28 16.21 1.05 -3.16
N LEU A 29 17.52 1.25 -3.41
CA LEU A 29 18.43 0.17 -3.81
C LEU A 29 18.48 -1.03 -2.85
N PRO A 30 18.51 -0.86 -1.51
CA PRO A 30 18.45 -1.99 -0.59
C PRO A 30 17.17 -2.81 -0.75
N TYR A 31 16.01 -2.14 -0.85
CA TYR A 31 14.72 -2.78 -1.02
C TYR A 31 14.53 -3.41 -2.41
N GLN A 32 15.13 -2.83 -3.46
CA GLN A 32 15.16 -3.44 -4.79
C GLN A 32 15.87 -4.79 -4.78
N LYS A 33 16.97 -4.89 -4.00
CA LYS A 33 17.70 -6.15 -3.81
C LYS A 33 16.94 -7.13 -2.92
N GLU A 34 16.35 -6.64 -1.84
CA GLU A 34 15.59 -7.45 -0.87
C GLU A 34 14.35 -8.11 -1.48
N PHE A 35 13.58 -7.37 -2.28
CA PHE A 35 12.34 -7.84 -2.88
C PHE A 35 12.49 -8.29 -4.33
N GLU A 36 13.72 -8.25 -4.88
CA GLU A 36 14.03 -8.55 -6.29
C GLU A 36 13.27 -7.69 -7.31
N ILE A 37 12.80 -6.50 -6.91
CA ILE A 37 12.05 -5.56 -7.75
C ILE A 37 13.02 -4.57 -8.40
N LYS A 38 13.09 -4.56 -9.74
CA LYS A 38 13.95 -3.63 -10.49
C LYS A 38 13.22 -2.34 -10.85
N MET A 39 13.85 -1.21 -10.55
CA MET A 39 13.38 0.12 -10.95
C MET A 39 14.54 1.00 -11.41
N SER A 40 14.48 1.47 -12.65
CA SER A 40 15.49 2.36 -13.24
C SER A 40 15.17 3.84 -12.97
N LYS A 41 16.17 4.72 -13.20
CA LYS A 41 15.97 6.18 -13.15
C LYS A 41 14.90 6.67 -14.14
N SER A 42 14.89 6.12 -15.36
CA SER A 42 13.92 6.48 -16.40
C SER A 42 12.49 6.13 -15.96
N THR A 43 12.32 4.90 -15.44
CA THR A 43 11.05 4.41 -14.90
C THR A 43 10.53 5.31 -13.77
N LEU A 44 11.39 5.65 -12.79
CA LEU A 44 11.00 6.57 -11.72
C LEU A 44 10.63 7.97 -12.24
N SER A 45 11.37 8.47 -13.23
CA SER A 45 11.05 9.77 -13.84
C SER A 45 9.67 9.75 -14.50
N GLN A 46 9.29 8.67 -15.19
CA GLN A 46 7.96 8.52 -15.80
C GLN A 46 6.85 8.49 -14.76
N TYR A 47 7.10 7.91 -13.58
CA TYR A 47 6.15 7.94 -12.46
C TYR A 47 5.99 9.35 -11.90
N VAL A 48 7.10 10.07 -11.72
CA VAL A 48 7.06 11.45 -11.22
C VAL A 48 6.39 12.38 -12.22
N THR A 49 6.58 12.23 -13.53
CA THR A 49 5.88 13.05 -14.53
C THR A 49 4.43 12.62 -14.76
N GLY A 50 4.04 11.43 -14.32
CA GLY A 50 2.70 10.86 -14.55
C GLY A 50 2.51 10.26 -15.94
N VAL A 51 3.59 10.10 -16.72
CA VAL A 51 3.57 9.43 -18.03
C VAL A 51 3.17 7.97 -17.88
N GLN A 52 3.62 7.34 -16.80
CA GLN A 52 3.29 5.96 -16.47
C GLN A 52 2.89 5.88 -14.99
N SER A 53 1.92 5.01 -14.68
CA SER A 53 1.60 4.66 -13.30
C SER A 53 2.42 3.44 -12.85
N PRO A 54 2.92 3.41 -11.60
CA PRO A 54 3.60 2.22 -11.09
C PRO A 54 2.63 1.05 -10.93
N ASP A 55 3.13 -0.17 -11.11
CA ASP A 55 2.42 -1.40 -10.76
C ASP A 55 2.50 -1.66 -9.24
N GLN A 56 1.87 -2.76 -8.81
CA GLN A 56 1.78 -3.13 -7.40
C GLN A 56 3.16 -3.27 -6.74
N ASP A 57 4.11 -3.92 -7.41
CA ASP A 57 5.46 -4.14 -6.90
C ASP A 57 6.22 -2.81 -6.73
N ARG A 58 6.15 -1.91 -7.72
CA ARG A 58 6.78 -0.59 -7.61
C ARG A 58 6.08 0.30 -6.58
N ILE A 59 4.76 0.21 -6.43
CA ILE A 59 4.05 0.90 -5.33
C ILE A 59 4.56 0.40 -3.98
N PHE A 60 4.65 -0.91 -3.79
CA PHE A 60 5.17 -1.51 -2.56
C PHE A 60 6.61 -1.05 -2.28
N LEU A 61 7.50 -1.17 -3.26
CA LEU A 61 8.90 -0.73 -3.17
C LEU A 61 9.01 0.76 -2.77
N LEU A 62 8.27 1.64 -3.43
CA LEU A 62 8.30 3.07 -3.16
C LEU A 62 7.70 3.41 -1.79
N SER A 63 6.61 2.74 -1.42
CA SER A 63 5.96 2.91 -0.11
C SER A 63 6.92 2.57 1.04
N LYS A 64 7.65 1.46 0.91
CA LYS A 64 8.73 1.04 1.81
C LYS A 64 9.85 2.04 1.88
N THR A 65 10.36 2.44 0.71
CA THR A 65 11.48 3.38 0.59
C THR A 65 11.17 4.74 1.22
N LEU A 66 9.92 5.19 1.12
CA LEU A 66 9.49 6.52 1.54
C LEU A 66 8.76 6.50 2.90
N GLY A 67 8.55 5.34 3.51
CA GLY A 67 7.85 5.21 4.79
C GLY A 67 6.42 5.73 4.75
N VAL A 68 5.71 5.51 3.63
CA VAL A 68 4.30 5.89 3.46
C VAL A 68 3.45 4.67 3.12
N SER A 69 2.16 4.74 3.35
CA SER A 69 1.24 3.67 2.99
C SER A 69 1.04 3.59 1.46
N GLU A 70 0.90 2.38 0.95
CA GLU A 70 0.62 2.08 -0.46
C GLU A 70 -0.65 2.80 -0.93
N PRO A 71 -1.79 2.77 -0.20
CA PRO A 71 -3.00 3.45 -0.66
C PRO A 71 -2.86 4.97 -0.63
N TRP A 72 -2.17 5.55 0.36
CA TRP A 72 -1.90 6.99 0.35
C TRP A 72 -1.06 7.38 -0.87
N LEU A 73 -0.02 6.59 -1.18
CA LEU A 73 0.84 6.81 -2.34
C LEU A 73 0.06 6.67 -3.66
N MET A 74 -0.94 5.79 -3.73
CA MET A 74 -1.87 5.67 -4.86
C MET A 74 -2.87 6.83 -4.97
N GLY A 75 -2.90 7.75 -3.99
CA GLY A 75 -3.74 8.94 -3.97
C GLY A 75 -5.08 8.78 -3.24
N TYR A 76 -5.27 7.70 -2.48
CA TYR A 76 -6.44 7.56 -1.61
C TYR A 76 -6.34 8.50 -0.40
N ASP A 77 -7.50 8.91 0.09
CA ASP A 77 -7.63 9.69 1.32
C ASP A 77 -7.60 8.77 2.55
N VAL A 78 -6.38 8.36 2.93
CA VAL A 78 -6.10 7.48 4.07
C VAL A 78 -4.87 8.00 4.82
N PRO A 79 -4.55 7.48 6.03
CA PRO A 79 -3.33 7.86 6.71
C PRO A 79 -2.07 7.65 5.86
N ARG A 80 -1.20 8.67 5.89
CA ARG A 80 0.07 8.69 5.13
C ARG A 80 1.04 7.65 5.64
N GLU A 81 1.09 7.46 6.95
CA GLU A 81 2.09 6.61 7.59
C GLU A 81 1.82 5.13 7.33
N ARG A 82 2.92 4.39 7.16
CA ARG A 82 2.84 2.95 6.96
C ARG A 82 2.79 2.26 8.32
N ILE A 83 1.77 1.44 8.51
CA ILE A 83 1.70 0.53 9.65
C ILE A 83 2.89 -0.44 9.56
N PRO A 84 3.67 -0.64 10.64
CA PRO A 84 4.76 -1.60 10.67
C PRO A 84 4.29 -2.99 10.20
N ASP A 85 5.18 -3.73 9.53
CA ASP A 85 4.82 -5.05 9.00
C ASP A 85 4.40 -6.04 10.10
N GLU A 86 4.98 -5.89 11.29
CA GLU A 86 4.65 -6.67 12.48
C GLU A 86 3.19 -6.45 12.92
N GLU A 87 2.73 -5.20 12.88
CA GLU A 87 1.36 -4.81 13.26
C GLU A 87 0.33 -5.05 12.15
N ARG A 88 0.76 -5.22 10.89
CA ARG A 88 -0.14 -5.58 9.78
C ARG A 88 -0.83 -6.92 9.99
N ASN A 89 -0.14 -7.88 10.60
CA ASN A 89 -0.67 -9.22 10.83
C ASN A 89 -1.84 -9.24 11.85
N ASP A 90 -1.83 -8.33 12.82
CA ASP A 90 -2.89 -8.24 13.84
C ASP A 90 -4.15 -7.56 13.31
N ASN A 91 -4.00 -6.55 12.46
CA ASN A 91 -5.15 -5.86 11.89
C ASN A 91 -5.93 -6.75 10.90
N GLN A 92 -5.26 -7.56 10.07
CA GLN A 92 -5.95 -8.55 9.23
C GLN A 92 -6.72 -9.58 10.07
N LYS A 93 -6.09 -10.12 11.13
CA LYS A 93 -6.75 -11.07 12.05
C LYS A 93 -7.98 -10.46 12.72
N LYS A 94 -7.94 -9.18 13.11
CA LYS A 94 -9.09 -8.48 13.70
C LYS A 94 -10.26 -8.35 12.74
N THR A 95 -10.03 -7.94 11.49
CA THR A 95 -11.09 -7.83 10.47
C THR A 95 -11.72 -9.19 10.17
N TYR A 96 -10.90 -10.23 9.98
CA TYR A 96 -11.43 -11.59 9.80
C TYR A 96 -12.20 -12.06 11.03
N SER A 97 -11.68 -11.83 12.25
CA SER A 97 -12.35 -12.25 13.49
C SER A 97 -13.70 -11.57 13.71
N ALA A 98 -13.83 -10.30 13.34
CA ALA A 98 -15.08 -9.55 13.44
C ALA A 98 -16.12 -10.10 12.46
N SER A 99 -15.74 -10.26 11.18
CA SER A 99 -16.62 -10.83 10.16
C SER A 99 -17.02 -12.29 10.45
N THR A 100 -16.11 -13.10 11.02
CA THR A 100 -16.43 -14.49 11.38
C THR A 100 -17.35 -14.57 12.59
N LYS A 101 -17.26 -13.62 13.54
CA LYS A 101 -18.18 -13.56 14.68
C LYS A 101 -19.58 -13.17 14.24
N GLU A 102 -19.71 -12.15 13.40
CA GLU A 102 -21.01 -11.75 12.82
C GLU A 102 -21.68 -12.90 12.06
N ILE A 103 -20.90 -13.68 11.31
CA ILE A 103 -21.40 -14.88 10.61
C ILE A 103 -21.75 -15.99 11.61
N ALA A 104 -20.93 -16.22 12.64
CA ALA A 104 -21.18 -17.24 13.66
C ALA A 104 -22.45 -16.93 14.47
N ASP A 105 -22.60 -15.69 14.93
CA ASP A 105 -23.78 -15.21 15.66
C ASP A 105 -25.05 -15.36 14.78
N TYR A 106 -24.96 -15.04 13.48
CA TYR A 106 -26.06 -15.23 12.54
C TYR A 106 -26.43 -16.71 12.32
N ILE A 107 -25.45 -17.61 12.28
CA ILE A 107 -25.68 -19.06 12.16
C ILE A 107 -26.33 -19.62 13.44
N GLU A 108 -25.92 -19.15 14.62
CA GLU A 108 -26.53 -19.55 15.89
C GLU A 108 -27.99 -19.10 16.00
N GLU A 109 -28.31 -17.89 15.52
CA GLU A 109 -29.68 -17.38 15.48
C GLU A 109 -30.53 -18.01 14.35
N ASN A 110 -29.89 -18.62 13.34
CA ASN A 110 -30.55 -19.20 12.16
C ASN A 110 -29.96 -20.60 11.82
N PRO A 111 -30.24 -21.65 12.61
CA PRO A 111 -29.62 -22.97 12.46
C PRO A 111 -29.89 -23.64 11.10
N ASP A 112 -31.05 -23.37 10.48
CA ASP A 112 -31.41 -23.90 9.15
C ASP A 112 -30.51 -23.36 8.04
N PHE A 113 -29.88 -22.19 8.24
CA PHE A 113 -28.94 -21.61 7.28
C PHE A 113 -27.69 -22.48 7.12
N ALA A 114 -27.18 -23.06 8.22
CA ALA A 114 -26.01 -23.94 8.19
C ALA A 114 -26.26 -25.23 7.40
N GLU A 115 -27.49 -25.73 7.40
CA GLU A 115 -27.90 -26.94 6.66
C GLU A 115 -28.02 -26.65 5.15
N SER A 116 -28.30 -25.40 4.76
CA SER A 116 -28.41 -24.98 3.36
C SER A 116 -27.08 -24.77 2.63
N ILE A 117 -25.96 -24.68 3.37
CA ILE A 117 -24.61 -24.42 2.85
C ILE A 117 -23.79 -25.72 2.69
N ARG A 118 -24.35 -26.88 3.09
CA ARG A 118 -23.70 -28.20 2.91
C ARG A 118 -23.60 -28.66 1.45
#